data_AF-A0A3R9NUL1-F1
#
_entry.id   AF-A0A3R9NUL1-F1
#
_cell.length_a   1.000
_cell.length_b   1.000
_cell.length_c   1.000
_cell.angle_alpha   90.00
_cell.angle_beta   90.00
_cell.angle_gamma   90.00
#
_symmetry.space_group_name_H-M   'P 1'
#
loop_
_entity.id
_entity.type
_entity.pdbx_description
1 polymer ?
#
loop_
_entity_poly.entity_id
_entity_poly.type
_entity_poly.pdbx_seq_one_letter_code
_entity_poly.pdbx_strand_id
1 'polypeptide(L)'
;MGLDIRIPLGLIFLITGGIISIYGFFTRHSAIYEKSMDININLTWGAIMFVFGLVMYLVGRRQKWQDDPVNPRPWEKGAGPRH
;
A
#
# COMPACT_ATOMS: atom_id res chain seq x y z
N MET A 1 1.02 -17.91 -11.62
CA MET A 1 1.78 -17.05 -10.70
C MET A 1 0.86 -15.92 -10.28
N GLY A 2 0.21 -16.02 -9.12
CA GLY A 2 -0.68 -14.96 -8.64
C GLY A 2 0.15 -13.73 -8.31
N LEU A 3 0.00 -12.65 -9.07
CA LEU A 3 0.60 -11.37 -8.73
C LEU A 3 0.00 -10.91 -7.40
N ASP A 4 0.81 -10.73 -6.36
CA ASP A 4 0.31 -10.23 -5.08
C ASP A 4 -0.19 -8.79 -5.29
N ILE A 5 -1.51 -8.63 -5.34
CA ILE A 5 -2.21 -7.36 -5.60
C ILE A 5 -1.81 -6.26 -4.60
N ARG A 6 -1.22 -6.64 -3.46
CA ARG A 6 -0.71 -5.71 -2.45
C ARG A 6 0.40 -4.82 -2.99
N ILE A 7 1.25 -5.34 -3.87
CA ILE A 7 2.39 -4.61 -4.44
C ILE A 7 1.91 -3.51 -5.42
N PRO A 8 1.11 -3.80 -6.46
CA PRO A 8 0.63 -2.76 -7.37
C PRO A 8 -0.30 -1.76 -6.66
N LEU A 9 -1.15 -2.21 -5.74
CA LEU A 9 -2.01 -1.30 -4.97
C LEU A 9 -1.19 -0.38 -4.05
N GLY A 10 -0.20 -0.94 -3.34
CA GLY A 10 0.70 -0.16 -2.48
C GLY A 10 1.50 0.88 -3.26
N LEU A 11 1.96 0.55 -4.47
CA LEU A 11 2.67 1.48 -5.36
C LEU A 11 1.81 2.67 -5.77
N ILE A 12 0.55 2.44 -6.14
CA ILE A 12 -0.37 3.53 -6.54
C ILE A 12 -0.58 4.49 -5.36
N PHE A 13 -0.89 3.96 -4.17
CA PHE A 13 -1.07 4.78 -2.97
C PHE A 13 0.21 5.54 -2.57
N LEU A 14 1.37 4.90 -2.70
CA LEU A 14 2.67 5.52 -2.40
C LEU A 14 2.95 6.69 -3.35
N ILE A 15 2.77 6.50 -4.66
CA ILE A 15 3.05 7.53 -5.68
C ILE A 15 2.05 8.68 -5.55
N THR A 16 0.75 8.38 -5.53
CA THR A 16 -0.29 9.41 -5.46
C THR A 16 -0.24 10.16 -4.11
N GLY A 17 -0.07 9.45 -3.00
CA GLY A 17 0.08 10.06 -1.67
C GLY A 17 1.35 10.91 -1.57
N GLY A 18 2.44 10.49 -2.21
CA GLY A 18 3.68 11.25 -2.30
C GLY A 18 3.50 12.57 -3.07
N ILE A 19 2.85 12.52 -4.24
CA ILE A 19 2.55 13.71 -5.05
C ILE A 19 1.67 14.69 -4.27
N ILE A 20 0.61 14.21 -3.63
CA ILE A 20 -0.31 15.05 -2.83
C ILE A 20 0.42 15.64 -1.61
N SER A 21 1.27 14.86 -0.94
CA SER A 21 2.07 15.34 0.21
C SER A 21 3.04 16.44 -0.21
N ILE A 22 3.76 16.26 -1.33
CA ILE A 22 4.68 17.26 -1.88
C ILE A 22 3.91 18.52 -2.25
N TYR A 23 2.78 18.38 -2.96
CA TYR A 23 1.92 19.50 -3.31
C TYR A 23 1.40 20.26 -2.07
N GLY A 24 0.92 19.53 -1.05
CA GLY A 24 0.47 20.11 0.22
C GLY A 24 1.60 20.83 0.97
N PHE A 25 2.82 20.31 0.91
CA PHE A 25 4.00 20.93 1.49
C PHE A 25 4.38 22.25 0.78
N PHE A 26 4.41 22.26 -0.55
CA PHE A 26 4.69 23.49 -1.32
C PHE A 26 3.58 24.53 -1.23
N THR A 27 2.33 24.11 -1.04
CA THR A 27 1.19 25.03 -0.96
C THR A 27 0.89 25.54 0.46
N ARG A 28 1.68 25.19 1.48
CA ARG A 28 1.48 25.57 2.91
C ARG A 28 1.27 27.06 3.23
N HIS A 29 1.56 27.97 2.32
CA HIS A 29 1.40 29.42 2.49
C HIS A 29 0.47 30.07 1.46
N SER A 30 -0.26 29.27 0.67
CA SER A 30 -1.19 29.82 -0.33
C SER A 30 -2.52 30.22 0.31
N ALA A 31 -3.10 31.32 -0.18
CA ALA A 31 -4.43 31.83 0.21
C ALA A 31 -5.59 30.84 -0.01
N ILE A 32 -5.31 29.66 -0.58
CA ILE A 32 -6.28 28.57 -0.75
C ILE A 32 -6.67 27.96 0.61
N TYR A 33 -5.78 27.99 1.61
CA TYR A 33 -6.01 27.41 2.95
C TYR A 33 -6.81 28.31 3.91
N GLU A 34 -7.02 29.59 3.58
CA GLU A 34 -7.91 30.48 4.36
C GLU A 34 -9.34 29.94 4.45
N LYS A 35 -9.81 29.20 3.43
CA LYS A 35 -11.14 28.56 3.45
C LYS A 35 -11.22 27.32 4.35
N SER A 36 -10.09 26.81 4.85
CA SER A 36 -10.01 25.54 5.59
C SER A 36 -9.56 25.72 7.06
N MET A 37 -9.74 26.92 7.65
CA MET A 37 -9.21 27.27 8.97
C MET A 37 -7.68 27.08 9.08
N ASP A 38 -6.94 27.33 8.00
CA ASP A 38 -5.47 27.20 7.95
C ASP A 38 -4.95 25.75 8.13
N ILE A 39 -5.84 24.76 8.05
CA ILE A 39 -5.46 23.34 8.14
C ILE A 39 -5.09 22.84 6.75
N ASN A 40 -3.86 22.31 6.65
CA ASN A 40 -3.35 21.77 5.40
C ASN A 40 -3.87 20.35 5.13
N ILE A 41 -5.12 20.26 4.70
CA ILE A 41 -5.86 19.00 4.45
C ILE A 41 -5.13 18.13 3.42
N ASN A 42 -4.58 18.74 2.35
CA ASN A 42 -3.84 18.02 1.33
C ASN A 42 -2.59 17.34 1.91
N LEU A 43 -1.83 18.05 2.74
CA LEU A 43 -0.66 17.46 3.38
C LEU A 43 -1.02 16.34 4.35
N THR A 44 -2.06 16.51 5.18
CA THR A 44 -2.49 15.48 6.14
C THR A 44 -3.00 14.22 5.44
N TRP A 45 -3.90 14.36 4.46
CA TRP A 45 -4.43 13.21 3.73
C TRP A 45 -3.39 12.57 2.81
N GLY A 46 -2.57 13.38 2.14
CA GLY A 46 -1.43 12.90 1.36
C GLY A 46 -0.48 12.07 2.23
N ALA A 47 -0.15 12.54 3.43
CA ALA A 47 0.75 11.84 4.34
C ALA A 47 0.14 10.51 4.83
N ILE A 48 -1.16 10.50 5.16
CA ILE A 48 -1.88 9.27 5.54
C ILE A 48 -1.82 8.24 4.40
N MET A 49 -2.16 8.64 3.16
CA MET A 49 -2.12 7.75 2.00
C MET A 49 -0.70 7.27 1.68
N PHE A 50 0.30 8.13 1.83
CA PHE A 50 1.71 7.79 1.62
C PHE A 50 2.20 6.74 2.63
N VAL A 51 1.93 6.95 3.92
CA VAL A 51 2.30 6.00 4.99
C VAL A 51 1.58 4.67 4.78
N PHE A 52 0.29 4.69 4.43
CA PHE A 52 -0.47 3.48 4.15
C PHE A 52 0.10 2.69 2.95
N GLY A 53 0.36 3.37 1.83
CA GLY A 53 0.97 2.77 0.64
C GLY A 53 2.36 2.18 0.94
N LEU A 54 3.16 2.87 1.75
CA LEU A 54 4.48 2.40 2.20
C LEU A 54 4.37 1.12 3.04
N VAL A 55 3.46 1.07 4.01
CA VAL A 55 3.21 -0.11 4.83
C VAL A 55 2.78 -1.30 3.95
N MET A 56 1.83 -1.09 3.04
CA MET A 56 1.37 -2.15 2.12
C MET A 56 2.50 -2.66 1.22
N TYR A 57 3.32 -1.76 0.66
CA TYR A 57 4.46 -2.14 -0.18
C TYR A 57 5.49 -2.95 0.60
N LEU A 58 5.82 -2.53 1.83
CA LEU A 58 6.75 -3.24 2.69
C LEU A 58 6.23 -4.62 3.13
N VAL A 59 4.94 -4.74 3.41
CA VAL A 59 4.29 -6.01 3.76
C VAL A 59 4.23 -6.94 2.55
N GLY A 60 3.84 -6.45 1.37
CA GLY A 60 3.81 -7.24 0.13
C GLY A 60 5.20 -7.72 -0.32
N ARG A 61 6.26 -6.96 -0.02
CA ARG A 61 7.65 -7.41 -0.22
C ARG A 61 8.08 -8.53 0.72
N ARG A 62 7.41 -8.75 1.86
CA ARG A 62 7.74 -9.85 2.78
C ARG A 62 7.16 -11.15 2.24
N GLN A 63 7.89 -11.72 1.28
CA GLN A 63 7.67 -12.97 0.53
C GLN A 63 7.39 -14.24 1.37
N LYS A 64 7.56 -14.16 2.69
CA LYS A 64 7.47 -15.29 3.64
C LYS A 64 6.05 -15.84 3.84
N TRP A 65 5.05 -15.27 3.15
CA TRP A 65 3.65 -15.70 3.17
C TRP A 65 3.20 -16.26 1.82
N GLN A 66 4.09 -16.34 0.82
CA GLN A 66 3.77 -17.05 -0.41
C GLN A 66 3.84 -18.54 -0.14
N ASP A 67 2.70 -19.20 -0.37
CA ASP A 67 2.57 -20.66 -0.43
C ASP A 67 3.76 -21.24 -1.20
N ASP A 68 4.67 -21.87 -0.47
CA ASP A 68 5.85 -22.49 -1.05
C ASP A 68 5.36 -23.71 -1.84
N PRO A 69 5.57 -23.81 -3.17
CA PRO A 69 5.15 -25.00 -3.93
C PRO A 69 5.83 -26.28 -3.40
N VAL A 70 6.88 -26.13 -2.59
CA VAL A 70 7.63 -27.19 -1.95
C VAL A 70 6.93 -27.75 -0.69
N ASN A 71 6.06 -26.97 -0.03
CA ASN A 71 5.35 -27.44 1.17
C ASN A 71 3.84 -27.48 0.93
N PRO A 72 3.30 -28.62 0.44
CA PRO A 72 1.86 -28.77 0.27
C PRO A 72 1.14 -28.61 1.60
N ARG A 73 -0.05 -28.03 1.54
CA ARG A 73 -0.86 -27.74 2.72
C ARG A 73 -1.17 -29.06 3.46
N PRO A 74 -1.33 -29.07 4.79
CA PRO A 74 -1.50 -30.31 5.55
C PRO A 74 -2.61 -31.25 5.04
N TRP A 75 -3.67 -30.69 4.43
CA TRP A 75 -4.79 -31.43 3.84
C TRP A 75 -4.57 -31.88 2.38
N GLU A 76 -3.55 -31.36 1.68
CA GLU A 76 -3.15 -31.82 0.34
C GLU A 76 -2.29 -33.10 0.41
N LYS A 77 -1.73 -33.40 1.59
CA LYS A 77 -0.85 -34.56 1.84
C LYS A 77 -1.54 -35.92 1.70
N GLY A 78 -2.84 -35.98 1.42
CA GLY A 78 -3.63 -37.21 1.35
C GLY A 78 -4.44 -37.42 0.07
N ALA A 79 -4.36 -36.52 -0.92
CA ALA A 79 -5.14 -36.59 -2.16
C ALA A 79 -4.47 -37.43 -3.27
N GLY A 80 -3.66 -38.42 -2.90
CA GLY A 80 -3.14 -39.41 -3.85
C GLY A 80 -4.28 -40.28 -4.40
N PRO A 81 -4.24 -40.70 -5.68
CA PRO A 81 -5.31 -41.47 -6.29
C PRO A 81 -5.50 -42.77 -5.50
N ARG A 82 -6.72 -42.94 -4.96
CA ARG A 82 -7.15 -44.22 -4.41
C ARG A 82 -7.43 -45.13 -5.61
N HIS A 83 -6.51 -46.06 -5.86
CA HIS A 83 -6.66 -47.16 -6.79
C HIS A 83 -7.84 -48.05 -6.40
#